data_AF-A0A558AX25-F1
#
_entry.id   AF-A0A558AX25-F1
#
_cell.length_a   1.000
_cell.length_b   1.000
_cell.length_c   1.000
_cell.angle_alpha   90.00
_cell.angle_beta   90.00
_cell.angle_gamma   90.00
#
_symmetry.space_group_name_H-M   'P 1'
#
loop_
_entity.id
_entity.type
_entity.pdbx_description
1 polymer ?
#
loop_
_entity_poly.entity_id
_entity_poly.type
_entity_poly.pdbx_seq_one_letter_code
_entity_poly.pdbx_strand_id
1 'polypeptide(L)'
;MNGFFMVAPFTLTTLVNLIVCLLTILVNNFLHNIFDIWSITVRRAFMNPIEYLKRQGFRVTSDPAKYESGVWGKRDYTVDGYNYDTYCGGYHRAYDLAKAHLAPVPAVCNGEVVAGTSRYGNFGGTVVVANKALGIQVIYGHLARNLKVRIGQSIKQGDTVGLQSYTNYDNVRMASHLHIQFQKYGYIPNERAFVCSGIDPLQIDVGGESYDDAWLWHGQFKTDSRIRIRHHPSAHSATDGILPKGAKVRFDKLFVNEGLWWIRIMIRNELKCIAIGKRRTGINFRMADQTGDLWGRVSNLDTSRGKEK
;
A
#
# COMPACT_ATOMS: atom_id res chain seq x y z
N MET A 1 -81.55 -14.24 42.79
CA MET A 1 -80.37 -13.35 42.87
C MET A 1 -79.20 -14.17 43.37
N ASN A 2 -78.23 -14.49 42.51
CA ASN A 2 -76.89 -14.98 42.86
C ASN A 2 -76.03 -14.85 41.61
N GLY A 3 -75.12 -13.88 41.60
CA GLY A 3 -74.14 -13.65 40.54
C GLY A 3 -72.73 -13.84 41.09
N PHE A 4 -72.06 -14.92 40.68
CA PHE A 4 -70.64 -15.15 40.93
C PHE A 4 -69.84 -14.44 39.83
N PHE A 5 -69.04 -13.43 40.20
CA PHE A 5 -68.00 -12.88 39.34
C PHE A 5 -66.67 -13.58 39.67
N MET A 6 -66.14 -14.35 38.72
CA MET A 6 -64.76 -14.84 38.73
C MET A 6 -63.82 -13.68 38.36
N VAL A 7 -62.90 -13.33 39.26
CA VAL A 7 -61.76 -12.46 38.95
C VAL A 7 -60.56 -13.36 38.63
N ALA A 8 -60.05 -13.25 37.40
CA ALA A 8 -58.88 -14.02 36.95
C ALA A 8 -57.60 -13.53 37.66
N PRO A 9 -56.67 -14.44 38.03
CA PRO A 9 -55.41 -14.04 38.63
C PRO A 9 -54.47 -13.51 37.54
N PHE A 10 -54.21 -12.20 37.55
CA PHE A 10 -53.09 -11.62 36.82
C PHE A 10 -51.79 -12.10 37.46
N THR A 11 -51.16 -13.10 36.86
CA THR A 11 -49.95 -13.73 37.36
C THR A 11 -48.76 -12.79 37.25
N LEU A 12 -48.01 -12.64 38.35
CA LEU A 12 -46.78 -11.86 38.52
C LEU A 12 -45.71 -12.08 37.42
N THR A 13 -45.81 -13.18 36.67
CA THR A 13 -44.93 -13.57 35.57
C THR A 13 -45.00 -12.67 34.32
N THR A 14 -46.14 -12.05 34.02
CA THR A 14 -46.26 -11.18 32.83
C THR A 14 -45.57 -9.82 33.02
N LEU A 15 -45.54 -9.31 34.25
CA LEU A 15 -44.87 -8.04 34.56
C LEU A 15 -43.34 -8.17 34.52
N VAL A 16 -42.80 -9.29 35.03
CA VAL A 16 -41.36 -9.58 35.03
C VAL A 16 -40.84 -9.76 33.60
N ASN A 17 -41.58 -10.47 32.74
CA ASN A 17 -41.19 -10.64 31.34
C ASN A 17 -41.19 -9.33 30.55
N LEU A 18 -42.11 -8.41 30.85
CA LEU A 18 -42.15 -7.10 30.19
C LEU A 18 -40.93 -6.23 30.59
N ILE A 19 -40.57 -6.25 31.88
CA ILE A 19 -39.41 -5.51 32.41
C ILE A 19 -38.09 -6.09 31.87
N VAL A 20 -37.95 -7.41 31.85
CA VAL A 20 -36.76 -8.07 31.26
C VAL A 20 -36.66 -7.74 29.78
N CYS A 21 -37.76 -7.78 29.03
CA CYS A 21 -37.78 -7.45 27.61
C CYS A 21 -37.37 -5.98 27.34
N LEU A 22 -37.91 -5.02 28.09
CA LEU A 22 -37.54 -3.61 28.03
C LEU A 22 -36.07 -3.36 28.41
N LEU A 23 -35.54 -4.06 29.41
CA LEU A 23 -34.12 -4.00 29.78
C LEU A 23 -33.23 -4.59 28.68
N THR A 24 -33.58 -5.70 28.04
CA THR A 24 -32.82 -6.21 26.88
C THR A 24 -32.86 -5.26 25.69
N ILE A 25 -33.99 -4.57 25.43
CA ILE A 25 -34.09 -3.60 24.32
C ILE A 25 -33.26 -2.35 24.62
N LEU A 26 -33.26 -1.87 25.87
CA LEU A 26 -32.43 -0.74 26.30
C LEU A 26 -30.93 -1.07 26.27
N VAL A 27 -30.53 -2.26 26.73
CA VAL A 27 -29.14 -2.72 26.69
C VAL A 27 -28.67 -2.96 25.25
N ASN A 28 -29.52 -3.53 24.38
CA ASN A 28 -29.18 -3.72 22.97
C ASN A 28 -29.08 -2.38 22.22
N ASN A 29 -29.97 -1.42 22.46
CA ASN A 29 -29.89 -0.09 21.83
C ASN A 29 -28.69 0.73 22.34
N PHE A 30 -28.26 0.53 23.59
CA PHE A 30 -27.07 1.16 24.14
C PHE A 30 -25.79 0.52 23.60
N LEU A 31 -25.74 -0.81 23.48
CA LEU A 31 -24.63 -1.54 22.85
C LEU A 31 -24.52 -1.21 21.36
N HIS A 32 -25.63 -1.19 20.61
CA HIS A 32 -25.62 -0.79 19.19
C HIS A 32 -25.16 0.66 19.00
N ASN A 33 -25.55 1.60 19.87
CA ASN A 33 -25.02 2.97 19.83
C ASN A 33 -23.52 3.05 20.17
N ILE A 34 -23.02 2.24 21.10
CA ILE A 34 -21.58 2.19 21.41
C ILE A 34 -20.77 1.59 20.24
N PHE A 35 -21.33 0.60 19.53
CA PHE A 35 -20.69 0.03 18.34
C PHE A 35 -20.76 0.95 17.11
N ASP A 36 -21.83 1.73 16.94
CA ASP A 36 -21.93 2.73 15.87
C ASP A 36 -21.01 3.94 16.11
N ILE A 37 -20.71 4.28 17.37
CA ILE A 37 -19.74 5.32 17.74
C ILE A 37 -18.27 4.85 17.54
N TRP A 38 -18.04 3.54 17.37
CA TRP A 38 -16.72 2.97 17.07
C TRP A 38 -16.52 2.56 15.60
N SER A 39 -17.47 2.85 14.71
CA SER A 39 -17.21 2.87 13.27
C SER A 39 -16.62 4.23 12.84
N ILE A 40 -15.57 4.67 13.54
CA ILE A 40 -14.63 5.62 12.95
C ILE A 40 -14.04 4.87 11.76
N THR A 41 -14.50 5.21 10.56
CA THR A 41 -13.76 4.88 9.35
C THR A 41 -12.39 5.51 9.55
N VAL A 42 -11.40 4.72 9.99
CA VAL A 42 -10.00 5.14 10.01
C VAL A 42 -9.65 5.33 8.54
N ARG A 43 -9.92 6.54 8.02
CA ARG A 43 -9.38 6.99 6.75
C ARG A 43 -7.87 6.89 6.95
N ARG A 44 -7.27 5.88 6.32
CA ARG A 44 -5.82 5.74 6.32
C ARG A 44 -5.26 7.05 5.79
N ALA A 45 -4.50 7.74 6.62
CA ALA A 45 -3.87 8.98 6.24
C ALA A 45 -2.90 8.69 5.08
N PHE A 46 -2.98 9.50 4.03
CA PHE A 46 -2.01 9.55 2.94
C PHE A 46 -0.59 9.49 3.51
N MET A 47 0.24 8.60 2.97
CA MET A 47 1.62 8.42 3.43
C MET A 47 2.56 8.48 2.25
N ASN A 48 3.33 9.56 2.14
CA ASN A 48 4.39 9.63 1.15
C ASN A 48 5.64 8.84 1.57
N PRO A 49 6.52 8.45 0.63
CA PRO A 49 7.71 7.66 0.92
C PRO A 49 8.68 8.31 1.91
N ILE A 50 8.79 9.63 1.90
CA ILE A 50 9.72 10.37 2.76
C ILE A 50 9.21 10.36 4.21
N GLU A 51 7.92 10.60 4.41
CA GLU A 51 7.29 10.45 5.73
C GLU A 51 7.32 9.00 6.23
N TYR A 52 7.16 8.02 5.35
CA TYR A 52 7.35 6.61 5.69
C TYR A 52 8.76 6.36 6.24
N LEU A 53 9.81 6.79 5.54
CA LEU A 53 11.20 6.62 5.99
C LEU A 53 11.49 7.38 7.29
N LYS A 54 10.94 8.57 7.46
CA LYS A 54 11.03 9.32 8.73
C LYS A 54 10.45 8.53 9.90
N ARG A 55 9.30 7.88 9.72
CA ARG A 55 8.71 6.97 10.72
C ARG A 55 9.57 5.74 11.01
N GLN A 56 10.42 5.32 10.06
CA GLN A 56 11.43 4.28 10.27
C GLN A 56 12.72 4.81 10.94
N GLY A 57 12.74 6.07 11.36
CA GLY A 57 13.85 6.71 12.09
C GLY A 57 14.94 7.31 11.21
N PHE A 58 14.67 7.55 9.92
CA PHE A 58 15.58 8.32 9.06
C PHE A 58 15.36 9.82 9.24
N ARG A 59 16.43 10.60 9.19
CA ARG A 59 16.40 12.06 9.18
C ARG A 59 16.74 12.57 7.79
N VAL A 60 15.94 13.47 7.24
CA VAL A 60 16.24 14.12 5.96
C VAL A 60 17.48 15.01 6.11
N THR A 61 18.43 14.87 5.19
CA THR A 61 19.67 15.66 5.10
C THR A 61 19.75 16.51 3.83
N SER A 62 19.03 16.14 2.77
CA SER A 62 18.84 16.98 1.58
C SER A 62 17.37 16.90 1.13
N ASP A 63 16.73 18.06 0.96
CA ASP A 63 15.30 18.20 0.69
C ASP A 63 15.07 19.10 -0.54
N PRO A 64 14.72 18.54 -1.72
CA PRO A 64 14.54 19.29 -2.96
C PRO A 64 13.40 20.30 -2.94
N ALA A 65 12.49 20.23 -1.96
CA ALA A 65 11.47 21.24 -1.76
C ALA A 65 11.99 22.51 -1.04
N LYS A 66 13.25 22.49 -0.56
CA LYS A 66 13.84 23.57 0.26
C LYS A 66 15.13 24.13 -0.31
N TYR A 67 15.50 23.77 -1.55
CA TYR A 67 16.71 24.32 -2.17
C TYR A 67 16.54 25.82 -2.45
N GLU A 68 17.62 26.58 -2.24
CA GLU A 68 17.63 28.05 -2.37
C GLU A 68 17.27 28.54 -3.77
N SER A 69 17.53 27.72 -4.79
CA SER A 69 17.21 28.03 -6.20
C SER A 69 15.71 28.21 -6.47
N GLY A 70 14.83 27.72 -5.58
CA GLY A 70 13.38 27.70 -5.79
C GLY A 70 12.91 26.73 -6.89
N VAL A 71 13.83 26.03 -7.56
CA VAL A 71 13.52 25.04 -8.61
C VAL A 71 13.71 23.65 -8.03
N TRP A 72 12.65 22.84 -8.07
CA TRP A 72 12.69 21.49 -7.50
C TRP A 72 13.84 20.68 -8.08
N GLY A 73 14.71 20.23 -7.18
CA GLY A 73 15.88 19.45 -7.54
C GLY A 73 17.10 20.25 -7.99
N LYS A 74 17.07 21.57 -8.17
CA LYS A 74 18.27 22.36 -8.54
C LYS A 74 19.03 22.76 -7.26
N ARG A 75 20.14 22.08 -6.98
CA ARG A 75 20.88 22.16 -5.70
C ARG A 75 22.25 22.82 -5.83
N ASP A 76 23.00 22.49 -6.89
CA ASP A 76 24.37 22.97 -7.13
C ASP A 76 25.32 22.79 -5.93
N TYR A 77 25.29 21.62 -5.29
CA TYR A 77 26.03 21.37 -4.06
C TYR A 77 27.53 21.17 -4.30
N THR A 78 28.35 22.09 -3.75
CA THR A 78 29.82 22.07 -3.86
C THR A 78 30.46 22.07 -2.47
N VAL A 79 31.41 21.17 -2.23
CA VAL A 79 32.25 21.13 -1.02
C VAL A 79 33.70 21.00 -1.44
N ASP A 80 34.58 21.84 -0.88
CA ASP A 80 36.03 21.82 -1.16
C ASP A 80 36.37 21.83 -2.66
N GLY A 81 35.59 22.57 -3.45
CA GLY A 81 35.75 22.67 -4.91
C GLY A 81 35.18 21.50 -5.71
N TYR A 82 34.66 20.46 -5.06
CA TYR A 82 33.98 19.34 -5.71
C TYR A 82 32.46 19.54 -5.74
N ASN A 83 31.90 19.66 -6.94
CA ASN A 83 30.45 19.75 -7.13
C ASN A 83 29.86 18.34 -7.33
N TYR A 84 29.09 17.90 -6.33
CA TYR A 84 28.46 16.58 -6.26
C TYR A 84 27.34 16.39 -7.29
N ASP A 85 26.80 17.48 -7.82
CA ASP A 85 25.67 17.49 -8.75
C ASP A 85 26.11 17.75 -10.21
N THR A 86 27.43 17.85 -10.47
CA THR A 86 28.04 18.19 -11.78
C THR A 86 27.48 17.33 -12.91
N TYR A 87 27.44 16.00 -12.72
CA TYR A 87 26.97 15.06 -13.74
C TYR A 87 25.54 15.36 -14.21
N CYS A 88 24.71 15.86 -13.30
CA CYS A 88 23.32 16.25 -13.55
C CYS A 88 23.14 17.75 -13.79
N GLY A 89 24.22 18.50 -14.03
CA GLY A 89 24.18 19.95 -14.29
C GLY A 89 23.65 20.74 -13.09
N GLY A 90 24.01 20.31 -11.88
CA GLY A 90 23.56 20.93 -10.63
C GLY A 90 22.24 20.41 -10.09
N TYR A 91 21.63 19.42 -10.76
CA TYR A 91 20.36 18.85 -10.31
C TYR A 91 20.57 17.63 -9.41
N HIS A 92 19.95 17.70 -8.24
CA HIS A 92 19.70 16.60 -7.31
C HIS A 92 18.19 16.39 -7.14
N ARG A 93 17.57 15.65 -8.08
CA ARG A 93 16.12 15.36 -8.12
C ARG A 93 15.74 14.17 -7.21
N ALA A 94 16.25 14.20 -6.00
CA ALA A 94 16.21 13.12 -5.04
C ALA A 94 16.25 13.67 -3.61
N TYR A 95 15.92 12.81 -2.66
CA TYR A 95 16.11 13.09 -1.24
C TYR A 95 17.35 12.37 -0.73
N ASP A 96 18.10 13.03 0.14
CA ASP A 96 19.12 12.36 0.95
C ASP A 96 18.61 12.25 2.38
N LEU A 97 18.75 11.07 2.97
CA LEU A 97 18.37 10.79 4.35
C LEU A 97 19.50 10.06 5.09
N ALA A 98 19.57 10.22 6.40
CA ALA A 98 20.56 9.53 7.22
C ALA A 98 19.91 8.91 8.46
N LYS A 99 20.36 7.70 8.79
CA LYS A 99 20.23 7.05 10.10
C LYS A 99 21.65 6.74 10.62
N ALA A 100 21.89 5.57 11.19
CA ALA A 100 23.22 5.10 11.53
C ALA A 100 23.91 4.46 10.31
N HIS A 101 25.24 4.49 10.27
CA HIS A 101 26.00 3.73 9.28
C HIS A 101 25.63 2.23 9.36
N LEU A 102 25.45 1.59 8.20
CA LEU A 102 24.96 0.21 8.05
C LEU A 102 23.54 -0.05 8.58
N ALA A 103 22.75 1.00 8.87
CA ALA A 103 21.34 0.81 9.19
C ALA A 103 20.61 0.12 8.02
N PRO A 104 19.72 -0.86 8.31
CA PRO A 104 18.87 -1.45 7.29
C PRO A 104 18.01 -0.39 6.60
N VAL A 105 18.02 -0.38 5.27
CA VAL A 105 17.19 0.49 4.44
C VAL A 105 15.93 -0.30 4.04
N PRO A 106 14.74 0.08 4.53
CA PRO A 106 13.50 -0.59 4.16
C PRO A 106 13.02 -0.13 2.78
N ALA A 107 12.42 -1.05 2.02
CA ALA A 107 11.70 -0.71 0.80
C ALA A 107 10.49 0.17 1.13
N VAL A 108 10.30 1.26 0.38
CA VAL A 108 9.20 2.20 0.61
C VAL A 108 7.87 1.73 0.01
N CYS A 109 7.89 0.72 -0.86
CA CYS A 109 6.70 0.11 -1.48
C CYS A 109 6.99 -1.36 -1.80
N ASN A 110 5.95 -2.13 -2.13
CA ASN A 110 6.19 -3.44 -2.73
C ASN A 110 6.79 -3.27 -4.13
N GLY A 111 7.35 -4.33 -4.68
CA GLY A 111 7.78 -4.31 -6.06
C GLY A 111 8.66 -5.49 -6.43
N GLU A 112 9.41 -5.28 -7.49
CA GLU A 112 10.40 -6.22 -8.00
C GLU A 112 11.74 -5.49 -8.13
N VAL A 113 12.83 -6.17 -7.80
CA VAL A 113 14.18 -5.65 -8.06
C VAL A 113 14.45 -5.71 -9.55
N VAL A 114 14.79 -4.59 -10.17
CA VAL A 114 14.91 -4.48 -11.64
C VAL A 114 16.31 -4.01 -12.08
N ALA A 115 16.48 -3.89 -13.40
CA ALA A 115 17.66 -3.32 -14.06
C ALA A 115 18.04 -1.95 -13.47
N GLY A 116 19.35 -1.67 -13.45
CA GLY A 116 19.94 -0.55 -12.71
C GLY A 116 20.44 -0.92 -11.31
N THR A 117 19.98 -2.05 -10.75
CA THR A 117 20.55 -2.64 -9.53
C THR A 117 21.98 -3.11 -9.81
N SER A 118 22.95 -2.59 -9.06
CA SER A 118 24.36 -2.92 -9.23
C SER A 118 25.14 -2.66 -7.94
N ARG A 119 26.16 -3.49 -7.68
CA ARG A 119 27.10 -3.25 -6.57
C ARG A 119 28.04 -2.05 -6.81
N TYR A 120 28.19 -1.67 -8.08
CA TYR A 120 29.09 -0.62 -8.55
C TYR A 120 28.37 0.25 -9.60
N GLY A 121 27.16 0.72 -9.27
CA GLY A 121 26.43 1.66 -10.13
C GLY A 121 26.91 3.10 -9.94
N ASN A 122 26.28 4.03 -10.67
CA ASN A 122 26.53 5.48 -10.57
C ASN A 122 26.36 6.01 -9.13
N PHE A 123 25.46 5.40 -8.34
CA PHE A 123 25.27 5.74 -6.93
C PHE A 123 26.04 4.81 -5.98
N GLY A 124 27.11 4.14 -6.43
CA GLY A 124 27.79 3.09 -5.68
C GLY A 124 26.94 1.82 -5.58
N GLY A 125 26.80 1.24 -4.39
CA GLY A 125 25.83 0.17 -4.16
C GLY A 125 24.42 0.71 -4.41
N THR A 126 23.78 0.19 -5.45
CA THR A 126 22.52 0.70 -5.98
C THR A 126 21.52 -0.44 -6.07
N VAL A 127 20.32 -0.25 -5.53
CA VAL A 127 19.17 -1.15 -5.72
C VAL A 127 18.04 -0.37 -6.37
N VAL A 128 17.38 -0.96 -7.35
CA VAL A 128 16.21 -0.38 -8.01
C VAL A 128 15.02 -1.30 -7.79
N VAL A 129 13.97 -0.77 -7.15
CA VAL A 129 12.70 -1.49 -6.94
C VAL A 129 11.63 -0.85 -7.81
N ALA A 130 11.07 -1.61 -8.75
CA ALA A 130 9.97 -1.16 -9.59
C ALA A 130 8.62 -1.60 -9.03
N ASN A 131 7.69 -0.65 -8.98
CA ASN A 131 6.31 -0.90 -8.64
C ASN A 131 5.43 -0.49 -9.82
N LYS A 132 5.00 -1.50 -10.60
CA LYS A 132 4.19 -1.28 -11.80
C LYS A 132 2.91 -0.52 -11.52
N ALA A 133 2.33 -0.69 -10.35
CA ALA A 133 0.98 -0.25 -10.14
C ALA A 133 0.88 1.10 -9.39
N LEU A 134 1.95 1.53 -8.70
CA LEU A 134 2.18 2.94 -8.40
C LEU A 134 2.69 3.70 -9.64
N GLY A 135 3.10 2.97 -10.68
CA GLY A 135 3.66 3.57 -11.88
C GLY A 135 5.03 4.22 -11.64
N ILE A 136 5.80 3.67 -10.69
CA ILE A 136 7.13 4.18 -10.31
C ILE A 136 8.22 3.11 -10.31
N GLN A 137 9.47 3.55 -10.34
CA GLN A 137 10.61 2.80 -9.82
C GLN A 137 11.39 3.67 -8.84
N VAL A 138 11.98 3.03 -7.84
CA VAL A 138 12.69 3.69 -6.73
C VAL A 138 14.14 3.24 -6.74
N ILE A 139 15.05 4.20 -6.82
CA ILE A 139 16.49 3.98 -6.73
C ILE A 139 16.92 4.23 -5.28
N TYR A 140 17.59 3.25 -4.69
CA TYR A 140 18.23 3.31 -3.39
C TYR A 140 19.75 3.30 -3.62
N GLY A 141 20.38 4.46 -3.44
CA GLY A 141 21.80 4.69 -3.67
C GLY A 141 22.63 4.68 -2.39
N HIS A 142 23.95 4.69 -2.57
CA HIS A 142 24.96 4.72 -1.52
C HIS A 142 24.87 3.56 -0.52
N LEU A 143 24.36 2.41 -0.95
CA LEU A 143 24.24 1.20 -0.14
C LEU A 143 25.58 0.47 -0.02
N ALA A 144 25.76 -0.31 1.03
CA ALA A 144 26.91 -1.21 1.14
C ALA A 144 26.95 -2.19 -0.05
N ARG A 145 28.12 -2.38 -0.67
CA ARG A 145 28.27 -3.19 -1.90
C ARG A 145 27.90 -4.67 -1.74
N ASN A 146 27.79 -5.18 -0.52
CA ASN A 146 27.32 -6.54 -0.24
C ASN A 146 25.78 -6.64 -0.32
N LEU A 147 25.23 -6.31 -1.49
CA LEU A 147 23.79 -6.36 -1.75
C LEU A 147 23.28 -7.79 -1.62
N LYS A 148 22.24 -7.98 -0.79
CA LYS A 148 21.59 -9.29 -0.54
C LYS A 148 20.43 -9.57 -1.48
N VAL A 149 19.96 -8.54 -2.18
CA VAL A 149 18.88 -8.66 -3.16
C VAL A 149 19.43 -8.99 -4.56
N ARG A 150 18.59 -9.55 -5.42
CA ARG A 150 18.91 -9.89 -6.81
C ARG A 150 17.82 -9.42 -7.76
N ILE A 151 18.19 -9.08 -9.00
CA ILE A 151 17.21 -8.74 -10.06
C ILE A 151 16.20 -9.89 -10.22
N GLY A 152 14.92 -9.55 -10.39
CA GLY A 152 13.79 -10.48 -10.43
C GLY A 152 13.21 -10.84 -9.05
N GLN A 153 13.85 -10.40 -7.95
CA GLN A 153 13.34 -10.66 -6.60
C GLN A 153 12.11 -9.80 -6.30
N SER A 154 11.04 -10.42 -5.82
CA SER A 154 9.92 -9.70 -5.21
C SER A 154 10.31 -9.12 -3.85
N ILE A 155 9.93 -7.88 -3.62
CA ILE A 155 10.19 -7.10 -2.41
C ILE A 155 8.85 -6.62 -1.85
N LYS A 156 8.66 -6.70 -0.54
CA LYS A 156 7.54 -6.08 0.17
C LYS A 156 7.98 -4.75 0.79
N GLN A 157 7.04 -3.82 0.96
CA GLN A 157 7.29 -2.62 1.76
C GLN A 157 7.81 -3.02 3.14
N GLY A 158 8.89 -2.38 3.60
CA GLY A 158 9.57 -2.71 4.86
C GLY A 158 10.69 -3.74 4.74
N ASP A 159 10.72 -4.57 3.69
CA ASP A 159 11.83 -5.50 3.48
C ASP A 159 13.15 -4.72 3.31
N THR A 160 14.24 -5.25 3.84
CA THR A 160 15.55 -4.59 3.72
C THR A 160 16.11 -4.76 2.31
N VAL A 161 16.27 -3.64 1.59
CA VAL A 161 16.86 -3.63 0.24
C VAL A 161 18.39 -3.56 0.26
N GLY A 162 18.96 -3.03 1.34
CA GLY A 162 20.40 -2.92 1.55
C GLY A 162 20.71 -2.24 2.88
N LEU A 163 21.99 -1.93 3.09
CA LEU A 163 22.46 -1.23 4.29
C LEU A 163 22.97 0.15 3.91
N GLN A 164 22.59 1.19 4.65
CA GLN A 164 23.08 2.55 4.44
C GLN A 164 24.62 2.57 4.48
N SER A 165 25.26 3.22 3.51
CA SER A 165 26.71 3.32 3.45
C SER A 165 27.12 4.69 2.90
N TYR A 166 28.32 4.80 2.37
CA TYR A 166 28.89 6.01 1.77
C TYR A 166 29.49 5.71 0.38
N THR A 167 29.15 4.55 -0.19
CA THR A 167 29.73 4.12 -1.47
C THR A 167 29.28 5.05 -2.58
N ASN A 168 30.17 5.40 -3.49
CA ASN A 168 29.86 6.16 -4.68
C ASN A 168 30.67 5.59 -5.85
N TYR A 169 30.47 6.13 -7.05
CA TYR A 169 31.14 5.67 -8.26
C TYR A 169 32.67 5.87 -8.19
N ASP A 170 33.11 7.08 -7.87
CA ASP A 170 34.54 7.46 -7.85
C ASP A 170 35.32 7.04 -6.60
N ASN A 171 34.65 6.38 -5.63
CA ASN A 171 35.18 6.08 -4.30
C ASN A 171 35.73 7.30 -3.55
N VAL A 172 35.19 8.49 -3.80
CA VAL A 172 35.55 9.71 -3.07
C VAL A 172 34.98 9.70 -1.64
N ARG A 173 35.57 10.49 -0.75
CA ARG A 173 35.08 10.61 0.63
C ARG A 173 33.69 11.23 0.64
N MET A 174 32.74 10.56 1.29
CA MET A 174 31.35 10.97 1.39
C MET A 174 30.80 10.58 2.76
N ALA A 175 29.92 11.40 3.34
CA ALA A 175 29.24 11.03 4.58
C ALA A 175 28.28 9.86 4.33
N SER A 176 28.10 8.97 5.32
CA SER A 176 27.15 7.87 5.15
C SER A 176 25.71 8.38 5.15
N HIS A 177 25.00 8.11 4.07
CA HIS A 177 23.60 8.48 3.89
C HIS A 177 22.93 7.56 2.86
N LEU A 178 21.61 7.62 2.80
CA LEU A 178 20.77 7.03 1.76
C LEU A 178 20.42 8.12 0.77
N HIS A 179 20.80 7.94 -0.49
CA HIS A 179 20.22 8.66 -1.61
C HIS A 179 18.98 7.89 -2.08
N ILE A 180 17.82 8.55 -2.15
CA ILE A 180 16.59 7.93 -2.65
C ILE A 180 15.96 8.79 -3.75
N GLN A 181 15.81 8.18 -4.92
CA GLN A 181 15.27 8.83 -6.12
C GLN A 181 14.08 8.06 -6.67
N PHE A 182 13.05 8.79 -7.09
CA PHE A 182 11.81 8.24 -7.63
C PHE A 182 11.72 8.58 -9.10
N GLN A 183 11.36 7.61 -9.92
CA GLN A 183 11.19 7.76 -11.36
C GLN A 183 9.87 7.15 -11.80
N LYS A 184 9.38 7.55 -12.98
CA LYS A 184 8.27 6.87 -13.62
C LYS A 184 8.66 5.42 -13.90
N TYR A 185 7.69 4.51 -13.82
CA TYR A 185 7.90 3.10 -14.11
C TYR A 185 8.41 2.89 -15.54
N GLY A 186 9.39 2.01 -15.67
CA GLY A 186 10.03 1.67 -16.94
C GLY A 186 11.52 1.95 -16.90
N TYR A 187 12.32 0.98 -17.36
CA TYR A 187 13.76 1.14 -17.41
C TYR A 187 14.14 2.29 -18.36
N ILE A 188 15.04 3.16 -17.91
CA ILE A 188 15.58 4.27 -18.68
C ILE A 188 16.95 3.85 -19.20
N PRO A 189 17.09 3.55 -20.51
CA PRO A 189 18.35 3.02 -21.04
C PRO A 189 19.43 4.09 -21.21
N ASN A 190 19.05 5.37 -21.36
CA ASN A 190 20.02 6.46 -21.41
C ASN A 190 20.56 6.70 -19.99
N GLU A 191 21.86 6.54 -19.81
CA GLU A 191 22.52 6.62 -18.51
C GLU A 191 22.26 7.95 -17.80
N ARG A 192 22.50 9.07 -18.49
CA ARG A 192 22.29 10.39 -17.89
C ARG A 192 20.83 10.60 -17.49
N ALA A 193 19.88 10.15 -18.31
CA ALA A 193 18.47 10.22 -17.97
C ALA A 193 18.12 9.30 -16.78
N PHE A 194 18.71 8.11 -16.68
CA PHE A 194 18.54 7.21 -15.54
C PHE A 194 19.13 7.80 -14.25
N VAL A 195 20.27 8.48 -14.32
CA VAL A 195 20.90 9.08 -13.15
C VAL A 195 20.18 10.36 -12.73
N CYS A 196 19.83 11.23 -13.68
CA CYS A 196 19.44 12.61 -13.38
C CYS A 196 17.93 12.89 -13.39
N SER A 197 17.10 11.96 -13.87
CA SER A 197 15.65 12.14 -13.87
C SER A 197 15.08 11.74 -12.51
N GLY A 198 14.21 12.57 -11.96
CA GLY A 198 13.45 12.26 -10.75
C GLY A 198 12.09 12.93 -10.78
N ILE A 199 11.11 12.34 -10.09
CA ILE A 199 9.78 12.89 -9.85
C ILE A 199 9.62 13.21 -8.37
N ASP A 200 8.73 14.16 -8.05
CA ASP A 200 8.42 14.52 -6.67
C ASP A 200 7.74 13.35 -5.92
N PRO A 201 8.37 12.79 -4.87
CA PRO A 201 7.79 11.68 -4.13
C PRO A 201 6.66 12.09 -3.20
N LEU A 202 6.48 13.38 -2.90
CA LEU A 202 5.53 13.84 -1.89
C LEU A 202 4.07 13.62 -2.28
N GLN A 203 3.79 13.38 -3.56
CA GLN A 203 2.46 13.08 -4.11
C GLN A 203 2.22 11.58 -4.33
N ILE A 204 3.21 10.72 -4.03
CA ILE A 204 3.07 9.27 -4.16
C ILE A 204 2.52 8.72 -2.85
N ASP A 205 1.35 8.07 -2.88
CA ASP A 205 0.85 7.37 -1.69
C ASP A 205 1.43 5.96 -1.62
N VAL A 206 2.35 5.73 -0.67
CA VAL A 206 2.82 4.39 -0.30
C VAL A 206 2.13 3.86 0.95
N GLY A 207 1.14 4.58 1.47
CA GLY A 207 0.23 4.06 2.48
C GLY A 207 -0.43 2.81 1.95
N GLY A 208 -1.21 2.90 0.88
CA GLY A 208 -2.03 1.79 0.35
C GLY A 208 -1.31 0.49 -0.08
N GLU A 209 0.02 0.45 -0.05
CA GLU A 209 0.85 -0.71 -0.44
C GLU A 209 0.90 -1.83 0.61
N SER A 210 0.52 -1.54 1.86
CA SER A 210 0.16 -2.59 2.82
C SER A 210 -1.34 -2.85 2.66
N TYR A 211 -1.70 -3.97 2.03
CA TYR A 211 -3.06 -4.50 2.12
C TYR A 211 -3.27 -5.09 3.52
N ASP A 212 -4.48 -4.99 4.03
CA ASP A 212 -4.83 -5.48 5.38
C ASP A 212 -4.64 -6.99 5.46
N ASP A 213 -5.06 -7.71 4.40
CA ASP A 213 -4.88 -9.15 4.26
C ASP A 213 -4.75 -9.54 2.77
N ALA A 214 -4.11 -10.67 2.48
CA ALA A 214 -4.16 -11.26 1.13
C ALA A 214 -3.97 -12.76 1.12
N TRP A 215 -4.58 -13.41 0.12
CA TRP A 215 -4.54 -14.86 -0.08
C TRP A 215 -4.29 -15.20 -1.54
N LEU A 216 -3.50 -16.24 -1.80
CA LEU A 216 -3.25 -16.76 -3.16
C LEU A 216 -4.40 -17.66 -3.64
N TRP A 217 -5.62 -17.22 -3.36
CA TRP A 217 -6.84 -17.89 -3.77
C TRP A 217 -7.17 -17.52 -5.21
N HIS A 218 -7.69 -18.48 -5.95
CA HIS A 218 -8.00 -18.29 -7.36
C HIS A 218 -9.40 -18.77 -7.69
N GLY A 219 -9.96 -18.22 -8.77
CA GLY A 219 -11.30 -18.57 -9.22
C GLY A 219 -11.75 -17.73 -10.39
N GLN A 220 -13.06 -17.70 -10.60
CA GLN A 220 -13.74 -16.89 -11.58
C GLN A 220 -14.67 -15.92 -10.86
N PHE A 221 -14.82 -14.72 -11.42
CA PHE A 221 -15.74 -13.71 -10.93
C PHE A 221 -16.58 -13.18 -12.08
N LYS A 222 -17.90 -13.12 -11.88
CA LYS A 222 -18.84 -12.50 -12.81
C LYS A 222 -19.38 -11.22 -12.19
N THR A 223 -19.17 -10.09 -12.84
CA THR A 223 -19.59 -8.77 -12.33
C THR A 223 -21.12 -8.62 -12.38
N ASP A 224 -21.73 -8.04 -11.34
CA ASP A 224 -23.15 -7.67 -11.33
C ASP A 224 -23.37 -6.16 -11.55
N SER A 225 -22.29 -5.38 -11.55
CA SER A 225 -22.26 -3.94 -11.81
C SER A 225 -21.06 -3.54 -12.66
N ARG A 226 -20.96 -2.24 -12.99
CA ARG A 226 -19.79 -1.67 -13.66
C ARG A 226 -18.68 -1.46 -12.63
N ILE A 227 -17.51 -2.07 -12.83
CA ILE A 227 -16.40 -2.01 -11.86
C ILE A 227 -15.17 -1.37 -12.51
N ARG A 228 -14.57 -0.40 -11.84
CA ARG A 228 -13.33 0.24 -12.32
C ARG A 228 -12.16 -0.74 -12.21
N ILE A 229 -11.43 -0.89 -13.31
CA ILE A 229 -10.15 -1.60 -13.35
C ILE A 229 -9.09 -0.68 -12.80
N ARG A 230 -8.22 -1.20 -11.95
CA ARG A 230 -7.14 -0.44 -11.33
C ARG A 230 -5.83 -1.17 -11.45
N HIS A 231 -4.74 -0.44 -11.35
CA HIS A 231 -3.43 -1.06 -11.31
C HIS A 231 -3.17 -1.75 -9.96
N HIS A 232 -3.73 -1.22 -8.86
CA HIS A 232 -3.57 -1.73 -7.49
C HIS A 232 -4.90 -1.98 -6.77
N PRO A 233 -4.88 -2.80 -5.69
CA PRO A 233 -6.04 -3.02 -4.85
C PRO A 233 -6.28 -1.83 -3.90
N SER A 234 -6.47 -0.63 -4.46
CA SER A 234 -6.76 0.61 -3.73
C SER A 234 -7.68 1.50 -4.57
N ALA A 235 -8.66 2.13 -3.93
CA ALA A 235 -9.59 3.08 -4.54
C ALA A 235 -8.90 4.37 -5.02
N HIS A 236 -7.67 4.63 -4.56
CA HIS A 236 -6.83 5.76 -4.97
C HIS A 236 -5.90 5.42 -6.14
N SER A 237 -5.71 4.14 -6.45
CA SER A 237 -4.93 3.70 -7.61
C SER A 237 -5.49 4.24 -8.92
N ALA A 238 -4.60 4.58 -9.85
CA ALA A 238 -4.95 4.94 -11.21
C ALA A 238 -5.93 3.93 -11.83
N THR A 239 -6.92 4.46 -12.57
CA THR A 239 -7.95 3.66 -13.23
C THR A 239 -7.53 3.33 -14.65
N ASP A 240 -7.69 2.06 -15.03
CA ASP A 240 -7.34 1.52 -16.35
C ASP A 240 -8.59 0.97 -17.07
N GLY A 241 -9.67 1.76 -17.03
CA GLY A 241 -10.95 1.43 -17.65
C GLY A 241 -11.98 0.83 -16.70
N ILE A 242 -13.02 0.24 -17.29
CA ILE A 242 -14.22 -0.24 -16.60
C ILE A 242 -14.60 -1.62 -17.15
N LEU A 243 -14.78 -2.60 -16.27
CA LEU A 243 -15.46 -3.86 -16.59
C LEU A 243 -16.97 -3.62 -16.64
N PRO A 244 -17.65 -4.02 -17.72
CA PRO A 244 -19.11 -3.92 -17.79
C PRO A 244 -19.77 -4.94 -16.86
N LYS A 245 -21.06 -4.74 -16.57
CA LYS A 245 -21.91 -5.73 -15.89
C LYS A 245 -21.97 -7.02 -16.71
N GLY A 246 -21.89 -8.17 -16.04
CA GLY A 246 -21.92 -9.49 -16.64
C GLY A 246 -20.57 -10.00 -17.16
N ALA A 247 -19.51 -9.19 -17.07
CA ALA A 247 -18.17 -9.58 -17.47
C ALA A 247 -17.66 -10.73 -16.59
N LYS A 248 -17.03 -11.73 -17.22
CA LYS A 248 -16.40 -12.85 -16.53
C LYS A 248 -14.88 -12.67 -16.55
N VAL A 249 -14.25 -12.74 -15.39
CA VAL A 249 -12.80 -12.63 -15.23
C VAL A 249 -12.27 -13.79 -14.39
N ARG A 250 -11.03 -14.21 -14.67
CA ARG A 250 -10.29 -15.12 -13.79
C ARG A 250 -9.44 -14.30 -12.85
N PHE A 251 -9.35 -14.73 -11.59
CA PHE A 251 -8.46 -14.14 -10.62
C PHE A 251 -7.56 -15.19 -9.97
N ASP A 252 -6.40 -14.75 -9.52
CA ASP A 252 -5.36 -15.60 -8.92
C ASP A 252 -4.88 -15.12 -7.55
N LYS A 253 -5.47 -14.02 -7.05
CA LYS A 253 -5.19 -13.47 -5.73
C LYS A 253 -6.39 -12.68 -5.21
N LEU A 254 -6.69 -12.84 -3.93
CA LEU A 254 -7.66 -12.05 -3.16
C LEU A 254 -6.91 -11.13 -2.20
N PHE A 255 -7.39 -9.91 -2.01
CA PHE A 255 -6.89 -8.95 -1.04
C PHE A 255 -8.03 -8.35 -0.23
N VAL A 256 -7.72 -7.92 0.99
CA VAL A 256 -8.47 -6.86 1.67
C VAL A 256 -7.62 -5.62 1.69
N ASN A 257 -8.20 -4.50 1.26
CA ASN A 257 -7.59 -3.21 1.48
C ASN A 257 -8.67 -2.13 1.48
N GLU A 258 -8.50 -1.11 2.33
CA GLU A 258 -9.42 0.03 2.43
C GLU A 258 -10.87 -0.39 2.71
N GLY A 259 -11.07 -1.46 3.50
CA GLY A 259 -12.39 -2.00 3.80
C GLY A 259 -13.11 -2.61 2.60
N LEU A 260 -12.38 -2.95 1.53
CA LEU A 260 -12.92 -3.56 0.32
C LEU A 260 -12.27 -4.93 0.07
N TRP A 261 -13.06 -5.83 -0.50
CA TRP A 261 -12.56 -7.05 -1.12
C TRP A 261 -12.03 -6.72 -2.51
N TRP A 262 -10.80 -7.13 -2.81
CA TRP A 262 -10.17 -6.94 -4.11
C TRP A 262 -9.74 -8.27 -4.69
N ILE A 263 -9.78 -8.41 -6.01
CA ILE A 263 -9.17 -9.53 -6.71
C ILE A 263 -8.18 -9.06 -7.77
N ARG A 264 -7.11 -9.83 -7.94
CA ARG A 264 -6.13 -9.63 -9.01
C ARG A 264 -6.55 -10.39 -10.25
N ILE A 265 -6.62 -9.70 -11.37
CA ILE A 265 -7.03 -10.23 -12.66
C ILE A 265 -5.96 -9.94 -13.71
N MET A 266 -5.93 -10.74 -14.78
CA MET A 266 -5.06 -10.51 -15.93
C MET A 266 -5.89 -9.98 -17.09
N ILE A 267 -5.57 -8.77 -17.56
CA ILE A 267 -6.22 -8.13 -18.71
C ILE A 267 -5.12 -7.67 -19.66
N ARG A 268 -5.22 -8.05 -20.95
CA ARG A 268 -4.24 -7.66 -21.99
C ARG A 268 -2.77 -7.94 -21.59
N ASN A 269 -2.54 -9.09 -20.96
CA ASN A 269 -1.24 -9.51 -20.42
C ASN A 269 -0.66 -8.61 -19.31
N GLU A 270 -1.51 -7.83 -18.63
CA GLU A 270 -1.13 -7.04 -17.47
C GLU A 270 -1.95 -7.44 -16.23
N LEU A 271 -1.27 -7.45 -15.08
CA LEU A 271 -1.94 -7.62 -13.79
C LEU A 271 -2.68 -6.33 -13.43
N LYS A 272 -3.95 -6.49 -13.07
CA LYS A 272 -4.85 -5.43 -12.63
C LYS A 272 -5.59 -5.90 -11.39
N CYS A 273 -6.24 -4.97 -10.71
CA CYS A 273 -7.09 -5.23 -9.57
C CYS A 273 -8.48 -4.64 -9.78
N ILE A 274 -9.48 -5.30 -9.24
CA ILE A 274 -10.84 -4.77 -9.16
C ILE A 274 -11.38 -4.96 -7.75
N ALA A 275 -12.08 -3.94 -7.25
CA ALA A 275 -12.83 -4.04 -6.01
C ALA A 275 -14.13 -4.80 -6.30
N ILE A 276 -14.40 -5.84 -5.52
CA ILE A 276 -15.51 -6.76 -5.74
C ILE A 276 -16.54 -6.75 -4.62
N GLY A 277 -16.38 -5.92 -3.59
CA GLY A 277 -17.36 -5.80 -2.51
C GLY A 277 -16.80 -5.02 -1.32
N LYS A 278 -17.67 -4.70 -0.37
CA LYS A 278 -17.25 -4.12 0.91
C LYS A 278 -16.97 -5.23 1.92
N ARG A 279 -15.88 -5.12 2.67
CA ARG A 279 -15.63 -6.00 3.82
C ARG A 279 -16.48 -5.51 4.99
N ARG A 280 -17.20 -6.43 5.62
CA ARG A 280 -17.95 -6.19 6.86
C ARG A 280 -17.31 -6.96 8.00
N THR A 281 -17.31 -6.37 9.19
CA THR A 281 -16.79 -7.02 10.40
C THR A 281 -17.55 -8.33 10.66
N GLY A 282 -16.82 -9.41 10.91
CA GLY A 282 -17.41 -10.73 11.19
C GLY A 282 -17.89 -11.51 9.96
N ILE A 283 -17.80 -10.96 8.75
CA ILE A 283 -18.16 -11.64 7.50
C ILE A 283 -16.90 -12.01 6.72
N ASN A 284 -16.66 -13.31 6.59
CA ASN A 284 -15.57 -13.84 5.78
C ASN A 284 -15.93 -13.84 4.27
N PHE A 285 -14.96 -14.07 3.40
CA PHE A 285 -15.16 -13.93 1.96
C PHE A 285 -16.22 -14.89 1.39
N ARG A 286 -16.27 -16.13 1.89
CA ARG A 286 -17.29 -17.11 1.45
C ARG A 286 -18.69 -16.68 1.85
N MET A 287 -18.85 -16.15 3.06
CA MET A 287 -20.12 -15.60 3.53
C MET A 287 -20.51 -14.38 2.68
N ALA A 288 -19.57 -13.49 2.37
CA ALA A 288 -19.84 -12.30 1.55
C ALA A 288 -20.38 -12.63 0.15
N ASP A 289 -19.89 -13.71 -0.47
CA ASP A 289 -20.41 -14.20 -1.76
C ASP A 289 -21.84 -14.76 -1.64
N GLN A 290 -22.16 -15.40 -0.52
CA GLN A 290 -23.49 -15.97 -0.26
C GLN A 290 -24.54 -14.91 0.15
N THR A 291 -24.13 -13.86 0.87
CA THR A 291 -25.01 -12.79 1.37
C THR A 291 -25.24 -11.66 0.37
N GLY A 292 -24.59 -11.70 -0.81
CA GLY A 292 -24.70 -10.66 -1.82
C GLY A 292 -23.95 -9.37 -1.48
N ASP A 293 -22.95 -9.46 -0.60
CA ASP A 293 -22.07 -8.33 -0.24
C ASP A 293 -21.00 -8.04 -1.30
N LEU A 294 -20.84 -8.97 -2.23
CA LEU A 294 -20.02 -8.79 -3.42
C LEU A 294 -20.81 -8.13 -4.56
N TRP A 295 -20.13 -7.31 -5.36
CA TRP A 295 -20.65 -6.67 -6.59
C TRP A 295 -20.63 -7.63 -7.78
N GLY A 296 -20.89 -8.90 -7.53
CA GLY A 296 -20.81 -10.00 -8.48
C GLY A 296 -20.84 -11.34 -7.79
N ARG A 297 -20.59 -12.40 -8.55
CA ARG A 297 -20.58 -13.79 -8.05
C ARG A 297 -19.26 -14.47 -8.33
N VAL A 298 -18.79 -15.22 -7.35
CA VAL A 298 -17.61 -16.07 -7.46
C VAL A 298 -18.01 -17.46 -7.94
N SER A 299 -17.19 -18.07 -8.79
CA SER A 299 -17.30 -19.49 -9.15
C SER A 299 -15.92 -20.14 -9.20
N ASN A 300 -15.85 -21.46 -8.99
CA ASN A 300 -14.60 -22.22 -9.02
C ASN A 300 -13.53 -21.69 -8.05
N LEU A 301 -13.94 -21.28 -6.84
CA LEU A 301 -13.03 -20.75 -5.82
C LEU A 301 -12.18 -21.86 -5.21
N ASP A 302 -10.86 -21.71 -5.32
CA ASP A 302 -9.85 -22.52 -4.63
C ASP A 302 -9.20 -21.71 -3.51
N THR A 303 -9.28 -22.23 -2.30
CA THR A 303 -8.71 -21.61 -1.09
C THR A 303 -7.59 -22.45 -0.46
N SER A 304 -7.01 -23.39 -1.20
CA SER A 304 -5.95 -24.29 -0.71
C SER A 304 -4.69 -23.52 -0.27
N ARG A 305 -4.42 -22.37 -0.89
CA ARG A 305 -3.23 -21.53 -0.63
C ARG A 305 -3.51 -20.39 0.35
N GLY A 306 -3.85 -20.74 1.58
CA GLY A 306 -3.98 -19.82 2.72
C GLY A 306 -5.29 -20.01 3.48
N LYS A 307 -5.26 -19.71 4.79
CA LYS A 307 -6.47 -19.70 5.63
C LYS A 307 -6.89 -18.26 5.89
N GLU A 308 -8.17 -17.98 5.71
CA GLU A 308 -8.77 -16.73 6.15
C GLU A 308 -8.81 -16.72 7.68
N LYS A 309 -8.43 -15.58 8.26
CA LYS A 309 -8.39 -15.38 9.71
C LYS A 309 -9.72 -14.82 10.20
#